data_AF-A0A2K5PMJ5-F1
#
_entry.id   AF-A0A2K5PMJ5-F1
#
_cell.length_a   1.000
_cell.length_b   1.000
_cell.length_c   1.000
_cell.angle_alpha   90.00
_cell.angle_beta   90.00
_cell.angle_gamma   90.00
#
_symmetry.space_group_name_H-M   'P 1'
#
loop_
_entity.id
_entity.type
_entity.pdbx_description
1 polymer ?
#
loop_
_entity_poly.entity_id
_entity_poly.type
_entity_poly.pdbx_seq_one_letter_code
_entity_poly.pdbx_strand_id
1 'polypeptide(L)'
;MARGGAACKSDARLLLGRDALQPEPALLAPAVLLGAALGLGLGLWLGCRAGRRGPRHQRDDTQNLLRNLESNAQTPLETGSPLRRRKREVQMPKDKEAVDECEPPSNSNVTAFALKAKVIYPINQKFRPLADGSSNPSLHENLKQAVLPHQPAEASPSSSLGSLSQAEKDDYSSSSSVHSAASDDRFLSRTFLRVNAFPEVLASESVDIDLCIYSLHLKDLLHLDTALRQEKHMMFMQIFKMCLLDLLPKKNDELYQKILSKQEKDLEELEKGLQVKLSNTEMSGAGDSEYITLADVEKKEREYSEQLIDNMEAFWKQMENIQHFLVDQFKCSSSKARQLMMTLTERMIAAEGLLCDSQELQALDVLERTMGRAHMAKVIELLRLQVQEETRCRLAAIAHGLELLAGEGKLSGRQKEELLTQQHKDFWQEAECFSREFVQRGKDLVKASLAHQVEGTAKLTLAQEEERTRFLAEAQPTADPEKFLKAFHEVLERQRLLRCHLEEEENVRATEAVVALCQQAMRRHTDAGKEAV
;
A
#
# COMPACT_ATOMS: atom_id res chain seq x y z
N MET A 1 -14.99 23.86 81.26
CA MET A 1 -14.47 22.75 80.45
C MET A 1 -15.11 22.81 79.06
N ALA A 2 -14.24 22.79 78.03
CA ALA A 2 -14.43 22.63 76.56
C ALA A 2 -15.83 22.90 75.94
N ARG A 3 -16.05 23.96 75.12
CA ARG A 3 -15.67 24.18 73.69
C ARG A 3 -15.84 22.90 72.84
N GLY A 4 -16.71 22.80 71.84
CA GLY A 4 -17.21 23.81 70.90
C GLY A 4 -16.69 23.43 69.50
N GLY A 5 -17.41 22.54 68.81
CA GLY A 5 -17.06 22.07 67.47
C GLY A 5 -17.48 23.08 66.40
N ALA A 6 -16.54 23.45 65.53
CA ALA A 6 -16.81 24.21 64.32
C ALA A 6 -16.02 23.58 63.16
N ALA A 7 -16.74 23.35 62.06
CA ALA A 7 -16.28 22.78 60.82
C ALA A 7 -15.25 23.70 60.12
N CYS A 8 -14.15 23.10 59.63
CA CYS A 8 -13.22 23.79 58.74
C CYS A 8 -13.79 23.84 57.32
N LYS A 9 -14.13 25.05 56.89
CA LYS A 9 -14.36 25.42 55.49
C LYS A 9 -13.01 25.67 54.80
N SER A 10 -12.97 25.26 53.53
CA SER A 10 -12.08 25.68 52.47
C SER A 10 -11.90 27.20 52.40
N ASP A 11 -10.66 27.69 52.47
CA ASP A 11 -10.17 28.86 51.72
C ASP A 11 -8.66 29.05 52.00
N ALA A 12 -7.82 28.70 51.04
CA ALA A 12 -6.43 29.15 50.97
C ALA A 12 -6.18 29.66 49.55
N ARG A 13 -6.54 30.92 49.30
CA ARG A 13 -6.19 31.63 48.06
C ARG A 13 -4.69 31.90 48.07
N LEU A 14 -3.93 31.20 47.24
CA LEU A 14 -2.54 31.55 46.92
C LEU A 14 -2.55 32.58 45.78
N LEU A 15 -2.35 33.85 46.13
CA LEU A 15 -1.90 34.89 45.21
C LEU A 15 -0.44 34.59 44.84
N LEU A 16 -0.20 33.86 43.74
CA LEU A 16 1.12 33.85 43.11
C LEU A 16 1.25 35.08 42.20
N GLY A 17 2.31 35.84 42.46
CA GLY A 17 2.62 37.12 41.82
C GLY A 17 2.86 37.00 40.32
N ARG A 18 2.51 38.09 39.63
CA ARG A 18 2.48 38.29 38.18
C ARG A 18 3.86 38.45 37.52
N ASP A 19 4.97 38.18 38.21
CA ASP A 19 6.31 38.61 37.78
C ASP A 19 7.33 37.49 37.56
N ALA A 20 6.92 36.23 37.34
CA ALA A 20 7.87 35.11 37.17
C ALA A 20 7.66 34.24 35.91
N LEU A 21 7.12 34.80 34.83
CA LEU A 21 7.07 34.13 33.52
C LEU A 21 7.51 35.10 32.42
N GLN A 22 8.82 35.26 32.25
CA GLN A 22 9.34 35.50 30.91
C GLN A 22 9.38 34.13 30.20
N PRO A 23 8.62 33.92 29.12
CA PRO A 23 8.76 32.71 28.32
C PRO A 23 10.13 32.74 27.64
N GLU A 24 10.97 31.73 27.88
CA GLU A 24 12.19 31.55 27.09
C GLU A 24 11.80 31.39 25.61
N PRO A 25 12.25 32.27 24.70
CA PRO A 25 11.91 32.22 23.28
C PRO A 25 12.43 30.98 22.52
N ALA A 26 13.16 30.09 23.19
CA ALA A 26 13.98 29.06 22.57
C ALA A 26 13.19 27.90 21.92
N LEU A 27 11.95 27.64 22.35
CA LEU A 27 11.15 26.51 21.85
C LEU A 27 10.02 26.91 20.90
N LEU A 28 9.69 28.19 20.83
CA LEU A 28 8.64 28.71 19.94
C LEU A 28 9.14 28.83 18.49
N ALA A 29 10.41 29.19 18.31
CA ALA A 29 11.03 29.25 16.98
C ALA A 29 11.17 27.87 16.30
N PRO A 30 11.63 26.79 16.98
CA PRO A 30 11.63 25.44 16.41
C PRO A 30 10.24 24.93 16.05
N ALA A 31 9.23 25.15 16.90
CA ALA A 31 7.86 24.71 16.64
C ALA A 31 7.22 25.42 15.44
N VAL A 32 7.46 26.72 15.29
CA VAL A 32 7.00 27.51 14.12
C VAL A 32 7.74 27.08 12.85
N LEU A 33 9.05 26.81 12.93
CA LEU A 33 9.83 26.31 11.78
C LEU A 33 9.38 24.90 11.36
N LEU A 34 9.07 24.02 12.31
CA LEU A 34 8.56 22.68 12.03
C LEU A 34 7.16 22.75 11.40
N GLY A 35 6.28 23.59 11.94
CA GLY A 35 4.94 23.84 11.38
C GLY A 35 4.99 24.44 9.98
N ALA A 36 5.91 25.38 9.72
CA ALA A 36 6.12 25.97 8.40
C ALA A 36 6.71 24.95 7.40
N ALA A 37 7.65 24.11 7.83
CA ALA A 37 8.23 23.06 6.98
C ALA A 37 7.19 21.98 6.60
N LEU A 38 6.36 21.56 7.57
CA LEU A 38 5.27 20.62 7.33
C LEU A 38 4.17 21.23 6.45
N GLY A 39 3.82 22.50 6.68
CA GLY A 39 2.85 23.23 5.86
C GLY A 39 3.33 23.46 4.41
N LEU A 40 4.62 23.77 4.22
CA LEU A 40 5.23 23.88 2.89
C LEU A 40 5.32 22.52 2.20
N GLY A 41 5.65 21.45 2.92
CA GLY A 41 5.66 20.08 2.41
C GLY A 41 4.28 19.65 1.90
N LEU A 42 3.22 19.91 2.68
CA LEU A 42 1.84 19.65 2.28
C LEU A 42 1.41 20.52 1.09
N GLY A 43 1.76 21.82 1.11
CA GLY A 43 1.41 22.77 0.05
C GLY A 43 2.11 22.48 -1.28
N LEU A 44 3.36 22.03 -1.26
CA LEU A 44 4.10 21.57 -2.44
C LEU A 44 3.54 20.25 -2.98
N TRP A 45 3.20 19.30 -2.09
CA TRP A 45 2.57 18.04 -2.49
C TRP A 45 1.20 18.27 -3.17
N LEU A 46 0.37 19.14 -2.60
CA LEU A 46 -0.92 19.56 -3.19
C LEU A 46 -0.74 20.40 -4.47
N GLY A 47 0.25 21.31 -4.49
CA GLY A 47 0.52 22.20 -5.62
C GLY A 47 1.09 21.50 -6.85
N CYS A 48 1.93 20.49 -6.66
CA CYS A 48 2.46 19.65 -7.75
C CYS A 48 1.36 18.85 -8.48
N ARG A 49 0.23 18.61 -7.82
CA ARG A 49 -0.95 17.98 -8.43
C ARG A 49 -1.83 18.95 -9.23
N ALA A 50 -1.88 20.23 -8.85
CA ALA A 50 -2.60 21.24 -9.61
C ALA A 50 -1.99 21.49 -11.00
N GLY A 51 -0.67 21.30 -11.16
CA GLY A 51 0.05 21.43 -12.44
C GLY A 51 -0.23 20.33 -13.47
N ARG A 52 -0.85 19.21 -13.05
CA ARG A 52 -1.30 18.11 -13.95
C ARG A 52 -2.81 18.15 -14.26
N ARG A 53 -3.50 19.26 -13.96
CA ARG A 53 -4.90 19.43 -14.39
C ARG A 53 -4.96 19.96 -15.82
N GLY A 54 -5.39 19.12 -16.76
CA GLY A 54 -5.98 19.59 -18.02
C GLY A 54 -7.23 20.44 -17.73
N PRO A 55 -7.58 21.40 -18.60
CA PRO A 55 -8.48 22.49 -18.25
C PRO A 55 -9.93 22.00 -18.18
N ARG A 56 -10.56 22.09 -17.00
CA ARG A 56 -12.03 22.14 -16.90
C ARG A 56 -12.47 23.55 -16.58
N HIS A 57 -13.18 24.11 -17.55
CA HIS A 57 -13.89 25.38 -17.51
C HIS A 57 -15.17 25.21 -16.68
N GLN A 58 -15.19 25.68 -15.43
CA GLN A 58 -16.44 26.10 -14.80
C GLN A 58 -16.19 27.19 -13.75
N ARG A 59 -16.70 28.36 -14.11
CA ARG A 59 -16.88 29.65 -13.44
C ARG A 59 -16.99 29.62 -11.91
N ASP A 60 -16.10 30.40 -11.30
CA ASP A 60 -16.15 31.14 -10.03
C ASP A 60 -17.25 30.83 -9.00
N ASP A 61 -16.82 30.30 -7.85
CA ASP A 61 -17.41 30.60 -6.53
C ASP A 61 -16.36 30.67 -5.40
N THR A 62 -15.07 30.77 -5.73
CA THR A 62 -13.96 30.79 -4.75
C THR A 62 -13.49 32.20 -4.36
N GLN A 63 -14.08 33.26 -4.91
CA GLN A 63 -13.66 34.65 -4.61
C GLN A 63 -14.26 35.24 -3.31
N ASN A 64 -15.10 34.52 -2.57
CA ASN A 64 -15.71 35.03 -1.33
C ASN A 64 -14.99 34.63 -0.03
N LEU A 65 -13.90 33.86 -0.08
CA LEU A 65 -13.25 33.34 1.14
C LEU A 65 -11.96 34.06 1.57
N LEU A 66 -11.49 35.06 0.81
CA LEU A 66 -10.23 35.77 1.11
C LEU A 66 -10.42 37.27 1.43
N ARG A 67 -11.63 37.72 1.76
CA ARG A 67 -11.89 39.16 1.97
C ARG A 67 -12.05 39.62 3.41
N ASN A 68 -11.77 38.79 4.41
CA ASN A 68 -11.99 39.15 5.83
C ASN A 68 -10.74 39.31 6.70
N LEU A 69 -9.54 39.34 6.12
CA LEU A 69 -8.31 39.61 6.87
C LEU A 69 -7.36 40.48 6.04
N GLU A 70 -7.71 41.74 5.80
CA GLU A 70 -6.72 42.80 5.59
C GLU A 70 -7.38 44.18 5.64
N SER A 71 -7.08 44.93 6.70
CA SER A 71 -7.34 46.37 6.77
C SER A 71 -6.03 47.13 6.53
N ASN A 72 -6.04 47.88 5.42
CA ASN A 72 -5.36 49.15 5.15
C ASN A 72 -3.82 49.26 5.31
N ALA A 73 -3.14 49.26 4.15
CA ALA A 73 -2.19 50.32 3.80
C ALA A 73 -2.15 50.52 2.27
N GLN A 74 -2.19 51.78 1.84
CA GLN A 74 -2.33 52.26 0.46
C GLN A 74 -0.98 52.32 -0.30
N THR A 75 -0.93 51.67 -1.49
CA THR A 75 -0.40 52.09 -2.84
C THR A 75 1.01 52.73 -3.02
N PRO A 76 1.58 52.85 -4.26
CA PRO A 76 1.55 52.00 -5.48
C PRO A 76 2.90 51.95 -6.30
N LEU A 77 2.82 51.37 -7.52
CA LEU A 77 3.74 51.33 -8.71
C LEU A 77 4.84 50.26 -8.74
N GLU A 78 5.25 49.65 -9.86
CA GLU A 78 4.74 49.37 -11.23
C GLU A 78 5.92 48.67 -11.99
N THR A 79 5.62 47.93 -13.07
CA THR A 79 6.56 47.46 -14.14
C THR A 79 7.51 46.30 -13.78
N GLY A 80 7.76 45.23 -14.55
CA GLY A 80 7.31 44.74 -15.86
C GLY A 80 8.35 43.71 -16.41
N SER A 81 7.85 42.63 -17.03
CA SER A 81 8.47 41.81 -18.12
C SER A 81 9.45 40.62 -17.82
N PRO A 82 9.53 39.60 -18.74
CA PRO A 82 9.83 38.18 -18.43
C PRO A 82 11.09 37.58 -19.11
N LEU A 83 11.53 36.34 -18.78
CA LEU A 83 12.63 35.68 -19.51
C LEU A 83 12.61 34.11 -19.60
N ARG A 84 12.41 33.65 -20.85
CA ARG A 84 13.00 32.54 -21.65
C ARG A 84 13.17 31.09 -21.12
N ARG A 85 12.43 30.21 -21.81
CA ARG A 85 12.69 28.79 -22.15
C ARG A 85 14.03 28.59 -22.89
N ARG A 86 14.75 27.50 -22.61
CA ARG A 86 15.81 26.95 -23.48
C ARG A 86 15.64 25.44 -23.67
N LYS A 87 15.39 25.03 -24.91
CA LYS A 87 15.29 23.66 -25.44
C LYS A 87 16.68 23.27 -25.97
N ARG A 88 17.12 22.02 -25.83
CA ARG A 88 18.35 21.52 -26.47
C ARG A 88 18.08 20.17 -27.14
N GLU A 89 18.11 20.18 -28.47
CA GLU A 89 18.20 19.03 -29.39
C GLU A 89 19.68 18.64 -29.55
N VAL A 90 19.95 17.34 -29.73
CA VAL A 90 21.22 16.82 -30.29
C VAL A 90 20.90 15.70 -31.28
N GLN A 91 21.54 15.80 -32.45
CA GLN A 91 21.38 15.02 -33.68
C GLN A 91 22.17 13.70 -33.67
N MET A 92 21.66 12.74 -34.45
CA MET A 92 22.33 11.54 -34.97
C MET A 92 23.26 11.87 -36.14
N PRO A 93 24.21 10.97 -36.49
CA PRO A 93 24.67 10.81 -37.87
C PRO A 93 24.40 9.40 -38.43
N LYS A 94 24.18 9.33 -39.74
CA LYS A 94 23.88 8.15 -40.57
C LYS A 94 24.91 8.03 -41.71
N ASP A 95 24.99 6.82 -42.29
CA ASP A 95 25.56 6.37 -43.60
C ASP A 95 26.79 5.45 -43.47
N LYS A 96 26.94 4.29 -44.14
CA LYS A 96 26.32 3.71 -45.36
C LYS A 96 26.56 2.17 -45.45
N GLU A 97 25.74 1.47 -46.26
CA GLU A 97 25.70 0.03 -46.67
C GLU A 97 27.04 -0.50 -47.30
N ALA A 98 27.36 -1.81 -47.48
CA ALA A 98 26.56 -3.00 -47.81
C ALA A 98 27.29 -4.35 -47.51
N VAL A 99 26.48 -5.38 -47.17
CA VAL A 99 26.50 -6.85 -47.43
C VAL A 99 27.82 -7.64 -47.61
N ASP A 100 28.08 -8.62 -46.73
CA ASP A 100 28.26 -10.06 -47.09
C ASP A 100 28.07 -10.97 -45.85
N GLU A 101 27.49 -12.16 -46.04
CA GLU A 101 27.15 -13.16 -45.00
C GLU A 101 28.40 -13.89 -44.47
N CYS A 102 28.50 -14.07 -43.14
CA CYS A 102 29.09 -15.22 -42.44
C CYS A 102 28.95 -15.04 -40.90
N GLU A 103 28.24 -15.93 -40.20
CA GLU A 103 28.49 -16.24 -38.76
C GLU A 103 29.95 -16.74 -38.59
N PRO A 104 30.63 -16.73 -37.40
CA PRO A 104 30.17 -16.74 -35.98
C PRO A 104 31.14 -15.90 -35.06
N PRO A 105 31.51 -16.23 -33.79
CA PRO A 105 30.81 -16.84 -32.64
C PRO A 105 30.79 -15.96 -31.36
N SER A 106 29.86 -16.30 -30.48
CA SER A 106 29.82 -15.97 -29.05
C SER A 106 31.12 -16.33 -28.32
N ASN A 107 31.76 -15.36 -27.64
CA ASN A 107 32.82 -15.64 -26.67
C ASN A 107 32.56 -14.93 -25.34
N SER A 108 32.32 -15.77 -24.33
CA SER A 108 31.78 -15.45 -23.01
C SER A 108 32.89 -14.98 -22.06
N ASN A 109 32.70 -13.78 -21.50
CA ASN A 109 33.53 -13.22 -20.43
C ASN A 109 33.50 -14.03 -19.12
N VAL A 110 32.61 -15.02 -18.99
CA VAL A 110 32.49 -15.88 -17.80
C VAL A 110 33.61 -16.92 -17.75
N THR A 111 34.04 -17.42 -18.91
CA THR A 111 35.11 -18.43 -19.03
C THR A 111 36.48 -17.88 -18.64
N ALA A 112 36.75 -16.60 -18.92
CA ALA A 112 38.00 -15.93 -18.56
C ALA A 112 38.12 -15.68 -17.04
N PHE A 113 36.99 -15.52 -16.34
CA PHE A 113 36.95 -15.38 -14.88
C PHE A 113 37.20 -16.73 -14.18
N ALA A 114 36.59 -17.81 -14.67
CA ALA A 114 36.75 -19.16 -14.11
C ALA A 114 38.20 -19.68 -14.19
N LEU A 115 38.95 -19.35 -15.25
CA LEU A 115 40.34 -19.78 -15.41
C LEU A 115 41.33 -19.10 -14.45
N LYS A 116 40.94 -18.02 -13.76
CA LYS A 116 41.78 -17.35 -12.75
C LYS A 116 41.52 -17.84 -11.32
N ALA A 117 40.46 -18.60 -11.07
CA ALA A 117 40.16 -19.14 -9.76
C ALA A 117 40.97 -20.44 -9.52
N LYS A 118 42.15 -20.30 -8.90
CA LYS A 118 42.96 -21.46 -8.48
C LYS A 118 42.38 -22.06 -7.20
N VAL A 119 41.38 -22.95 -7.35
CA VAL A 119 40.83 -23.74 -6.24
C VAL A 119 41.80 -24.87 -5.91
N ILE A 120 42.44 -24.80 -4.73
CA ILE A 120 43.29 -25.86 -4.20
C ILE A 120 42.42 -26.74 -3.29
N TYR A 121 42.11 -27.96 -3.74
CA TYR A 121 41.52 -28.99 -2.88
C TYR A 121 42.63 -29.82 -2.21
N PRO A 122 42.62 -29.99 -0.88
CA PRO A 122 43.48 -30.96 -0.22
C PRO A 122 42.99 -32.37 -0.56
N ILE A 123 43.63 -33.02 -1.53
CA ILE A 123 43.55 -34.46 -1.72
C ILE A 123 44.32 -35.10 -0.57
N ASN A 124 43.63 -35.78 0.33
CA ASN A 124 44.09 -37.07 0.86
C ASN A 124 43.02 -37.78 1.71
N GLN A 125 42.65 -38.96 1.20
CA GLN A 125 42.29 -40.19 1.93
C GLN A 125 40.81 -40.60 2.08
N LYS A 126 40.45 -41.47 1.11
CA LYS A 126 39.77 -42.77 1.23
C LYS A 126 38.24 -42.79 1.30
N PHE A 127 37.66 -42.92 0.10
CA PHE A 127 36.40 -43.60 -0.14
C PHE A 127 36.28 -44.93 0.62
N ARG A 128 35.14 -45.14 1.26
CA ARG A 128 34.47 -46.45 1.33
C ARG A 128 33.04 -46.29 0.81
N PRO A 129 32.61 -47.06 -0.19
CA PRO A 129 31.20 -47.17 -0.53
C PRO A 129 30.59 -48.29 0.31
N LEU A 130 29.63 -47.95 1.17
CA LEU A 130 28.69 -48.95 1.70
C LEU A 130 27.30 -48.42 1.40
N ALA A 131 26.72 -48.99 0.35
CA ALA A 131 25.29 -49.13 0.25
C ALA A 131 24.87 -50.21 1.25
N ASP A 132 24.05 -49.84 2.23
CA ASP A 132 23.03 -50.72 2.80
C ASP A 132 21.85 -49.83 3.19
N GLY A 133 20.67 -50.24 2.76
CA GLY A 133 19.43 -49.55 3.04
C GLY A 133 18.97 -49.84 4.45
N SER A 134 18.40 -48.83 5.11
CA SER A 134 17.32 -49.10 6.05
C SER A 134 16.40 -47.88 6.13
N SER A 135 15.16 -48.17 5.82
CA SER A 135 13.96 -47.39 6.05
C SER A 135 13.83 -47.02 7.53
N ASN A 136 13.45 -45.77 7.82
CA ASN A 136 12.53 -45.44 8.91
C ASN A 136 11.95 -44.03 8.72
N PRO A 137 10.66 -43.89 8.39
CA PRO A 137 9.93 -42.65 8.57
C PRO A 137 9.39 -42.64 10.01
N SER A 138 9.95 -41.83 10.89
CA SER A 138 9.30 -41.55 12.18
C SER A 138 8.52 -40.24 12.05
N LEU A 139 7.22 -40.40 11.85
CA LEU A 139 6.18 -39.45 12.25
C LEU A 139 6.34 -39.11 13.73
N HIS A 140 6.58 -37.84 14.02
CA HIS A 140 6.12 -37.23 15.26
C HIS A 140 5.65 -35.82 14.91
N GLU A 141 4.33 -35.70 14.68
CA GLU A 141 3.58 -34.48 14.96
C GLU A 141 3.87 -34.09 16.41
N ASN A 142 4.63 -33.00 16.60
CA ASN A 142 4.56 -32.24 17.83
C ASN A 142 4.07 -30.85 17.45
N LEU A 143 2.76 -30.70 17.66
CA LEU A 143 2.04 -29.45 17.72
C LEU A 143 2.76 -28.51 18.71
N LYS A 144 3.70 -27.68 18.21
CA LYS A 144 4.19 -26.54 18.98
C LYS A 144 3.27 -25.38 18.70
N GLN A 145 2.36 -25.19 19.65
CA GLN A 145 1.49 -24.04 19.81
C GLN A 145 2.32 -22.76 19.64
N ALA A 146 2.04 -22.01 18.59
CA ALA A 146 2.63 -20.69 18.37
C ALA A 146 2.15 -19.77 19.49
N VAL A 147 3.08 -19.22 20.26
CA VAL A 147 2.81 -18.17 21.23
C VAL A 147 2.43 -16.91 20.46
N LEU A 148 1.19 -16.48 20.62
CA LEU A 148 0.67 -15.20 20.12
C LEU A 148 1.45 -14.04 20.74
N PRO A 149 1.70 -12.95 20.00
CA PRO A 149 2.28 -11.75 20.59
C PRO A 149 1.15 -11.06 21.35
N HIS A 150 1.16 -11.18 22.69
CA HIS A 150 0.52 -10.33 23.72
C HIS A 150 0.26 -11.19 24.98
N GLN A 151 1.31 -11.55 25.72
CA GLN A 151 1.18 -11.92 27.13
C GLN A 151 2.21 -11.16 27.99
N PRO A 152 1.81 -10.63 29.15
CA PRO A 152 2.70 -9.89 30.03
C PRO A 152 3.60 -10.87 30.80
N ALA A 153 4.91 -10.65 30.75
CA ALA A 153 5.86 -11.39 31.57
C ALA A 153 5.77 -10.89 33.02
N GLU A 154 5.14 -11.68 33.89
CA GLU A 154 5.20 -11.48 35.33
C GLU A 154 6.61 -11.81 35.86
N ALA A 155 7.12 -10.91 36.68
CA ALA A 155 8.41 -11.03 37.34
C ALA A 155 8.28 -11.68 38.73
N SER A 156 9.39 -12.29 39.18
CA SER A 156 9.86 -12.52 40.57
C SER A 156 9.94 -14.00 41.04
N PRO A 157 10.75 -14.36 42.06
CA PRO A 157 12.18 -14.05 42.29
C PRO A 157 13.04 -15.24 42.86
N SER A 158 14.37 -15.04 42.87
CA SER A 158 15.43 -15.50 43.81
C SER A 158 15.84 -16.99 44.04
N SER A 159 17.13 -17.25 43.74
CA SER A 159 18.21 -17.92 44.52
C SER A 159 18.06 -19.33 45.16
N SER A 160 19.02 -20.23 44.87
CA SER A 160 19.92 -20.83 45.89
C SER A 160 21.08 -21.63 45.26
N LEU A 161 22.22 -21.64 45.95
CA LEU A 161 23.47 -22.33 45.64
C LEU A 161 23.45 -23.79 46.08
N GLY A 162 24.16 -24.65 45.33
CA GLY A 162 24.91 -25.80 45.86
C GLY A 162 24.32 -27.18 45.61
N SER A 163 24.97 -27.97 44.74
CA SER A 163 25.53 -29.30 45.07
C SER A 163 26.30 -29.88 43.88
N LEU A 164 27.57 -30.19 44.13
CA LEU A 164 28.47 -30.95 43.28
C LEU A 164 28.44 -32.43 43.72
N SER A 165 28.25 -33.37 42.78
CA SER A 165 29.07 -34.59 42.70
C SER A 165 28.73 -35.49 41.48
N GLN A 166 29.77 -35.71 40.67
CA GLN A 166 30.17 -36.92 39.94
C GLN A 166 29.16 -37.68 39.06
N ALA A 167 29.39 -37.70 37.75
CA ALA A 167 30.08 -38.83 37.10
C ALA A 167 30.33 -38.54 35.61
N GLU A 168 31.49 -38.98 35.15
CA GLU A 168 32.07 -38.83 33.82
C GLU A 168 31.15 -39.33 32.69
N LYS A 169 30.98 -38.51 31.65
CA LYS A 169 31.25 -38.87 30.25
C LYS A 169 31.14 -37.62 29.38
N ASP A 170 32.30 -37.13 29.00
CA ASP A 170 32.48 -36.16 27.94
C ASP A 170 32.03 -36.79 26.62
N ASP A 171 30.90 -36.31 26.10
CA ASP A 171 30.63 -36.20 24.67
C ASP A 171 29.94 -34.85 24.47
N TYR A 172 30.76 -33.79 24.52
CA TYR A 172 30.40 -32.46 24.06
C TYR A 172 30.14 -32.49 22.55
N SER A 173 28.97 -33.01 22.15
CA SER A 173 28.30 -32.53 20.95
C SER A 173 27.59 -31.23 21.32
N SER A 174 28.40 -30.19 21.50
CA SER A 174 27.96 -28.80 21.42
C SER A 174 27.46 -28.54 20.00
N SER A 175 26.25 -28.98 19.69
CA SER A 175 25.46 -28.43 18.61
C SER A 175 24.84 -27.12 19.08
N SER A 176 25.69 -26.18 19.52
CA SER A 176 25.40 -24.77 19.33
C SER A 176 25.62 -24.49 17.84
N SER A 177 24.70 -25.01 17.01
CA SER A 177 24.39 -24.38 15.75
C SER A 177 23.95 -22.99 16.13
N VAL A 178 24.90 -22.05 16.07
CA VAL A 178 24.61 -20.64 15.99
C VAL A 178 23.75 -20.54 14.74
N HIS A 179 22.43 -20.63 14.92
CA HIS A 179 21.47 -20.32 13.88
C HIS A 179 21.85 -18.94 13.41
N SER A 180 22.44 -18.88 12.22
CA SER A 180 22.72 -17.65 11.51
C SER A 180 21.52 -16.72 11.73
N ALA A 181 21.78 -15.50 12.17
CA ALA A 181 20.76 -14.46 12.31
C ALA A 181 20.04 -14.14 10.97
N ALA A 182 20.43 -14.80 9.88
CA ALA A 182 19.83 -14.79 8.56
C ALA A 182 19.39 -16.21 8.14
N SER A 183 18.40 -16.79 8.84
CA SER A 183 17.64 -17.92 8.30
C SER A 183 16.32 -17.35 7.74
N ASP A 184 16.15 -17.36 6.42
CA ASP A 184 14.94 -16.88 5.73
C ASP A 184 13.63 -17.46 6.31
N ASP A 185 13.71 -18.64 6.92
CA ASP A 185 12.62 -19.35 7.60
C ASP A 185 11.97 -18.55 8.76
N ARG A 186 12.75 -17.68 9.43
CA ARG A 186 12.21 -16.78 10.48
C ARG A 186 11.48 -15.57 9.90
N PHE A 187 11.78 -15.18 8.67
CA PHE A 187 11.15 -14.03 8.02
C PHE A 187 9.82 -14.43 7.39
N LEU A 188 9.77 -15.61 6.75
CA LEU A 188 8.55 -16.15 6.15
C LEU A 188 7.47 -16.51 7.18
N SER A 189 7.86 -16.84 8.41
CA SER A 189 6.94 -17.09 9.53
C SER A 189 6.39 -15.82 10.20
N ARG A 190 6.81 -14.62 9.80
CA ARG A 190 6.31 -13.36 10.35
C ARG A 190 4.83 -13.16 10.01
N THR A 191 4.03 -12.89 11.04
CA THR A 191 2.59 -12.64 10.94
C THR A 191 2.29 -11.14 11.04
N PHE A 192 1.35 -10.66 10.23
CA PHE A 192 0.89 -9.28 10.27
C PHE A 192 -0.62 -9.20 10.03
N LEU A 193 -1.20 -8.03 10.31
CA LEU A 193 -2.63 -7.81 10.19
C LEU A 193 -3.07 -7.91 8.73
N ARG A 194 -4.06 -8.77 8.45
CA ARG A 194 -4.68 -8.85 7.13
C ARG A 194 -5.60 -7.66 6.96
N VAL A 195 -5.23 -6.75 6.06
CA VAL A 195 -6.01 -5.55 5.74
C VAL A 195 -6.58 -5.61 4.33
N ASN A 196 -7.78 -5.08 4.13
CA ASN A 196 -8.46 -4.98 2.84
C ASN A 196 -8.49 -3.55 2.29
N ALA A 197 -8.39 -2.55 3.17
CA ALA A 197 -8.35 -1.16 2.77
C ALA A 197 -7.37 -0.36 3.63
N PHE A 198 -6.85 0.73 3.08
CA PHE A 198 -5.91 1.59 3.79
C PHE A 198 -6.45 2.20 5.10
N PRO A 199 -7.73 2.60 5.22
CA PRO A 199 -8.27 3.07 6.50
C PRO A 199 -8.10 2.08 7.65
N GLU A 200 -8.12 0.76 7.39
CA GLU A 200 -7.90 -0.26 8.40
C GLU A 200 -6.49 -0.19 9.00
N VAL A 201 -5.49 0.13 8.18
CA VAL A 201 -4.11 0.33 8.61
C VAL A 201 -4.02 1.51 9.58
N LEU A 202 -4.69 2.62 9.26
CA LEU A 202 -4.69 3.84 10.07
C LEU A 202 -5.30 3.64 11.47
N ALA A 203 -6.33 2.78 11.56
CA ALA A 203 -7.01 2.47 12.81
C ALA A 203 -6.33 1.34 13.63
N SER A 204 -5.31 0.68 13.06
CA SER A 204 -4.64 -0.45 13.71
C SER A 204 -3.54 -0.01 14.70
N GLU A 205 -3.27 -0.84 15.71
CA GLU A 205 -2.08 -0.72 16.58
C GLU A 205 -0.95 -1.69 16.16
N SER A 206 -1.00 -2.18 14.91
CA SER A 206 -0.05 -3.19 14.44
C SER A 206 1.38 -2.67 14.44
N VAL A 207 2.32 -3.52 14.84
CA VAL A 207 3.78 -3.23 14.77
C VAL A 207 4.29 -3.29 13.33
N ASP A 208 3.54 -3.95 12.44
CA ASP A 208 3.97 -4.29 11.08
C ASP A 208 3.19 -3.51 10.00
N ILE A 209 3.06 -2.20 10.21
CA ILE A 209 2.37 -1.26 9.31
C ILE A 209 2.93 -1.36 7.88
N ASP A 210 4.25 -1.47 7.73
CA ASP A 210 4.90 -1.59 6.42
C ASP A 210 4.45 -2.83 5.66
N LEU A 211 4.34 -3.99 6.34
CA LEU A 211 3.85 -5.23 5.72
C LEU A 211 2.37 -5.11 5.32
N CYS A 212 1.56 -4.43 6.13
CA CYS A 212 0.17 -4.14 5.79
C CYS A 212 0.09 -3.28 4.50
N ILE A 213 0.92 -2.24 4.40
CA ILE A 213 0.97 -1.37 3.21
C ILE A 213 1.46 -2.14 1.97
N TYR A 214 2.48 -3.00 2.10
CA TYR A 214 2.93 -3.83 0.98
C TYR A 214 1.88 -4.85 0.55
N SER A 215 1.10 -5.41 1.49
CA SER A 215 -0.02 -6.28 1.13
C SER A 215 -1.12 -5.55 0.34
N LEU A 216 -1.38 -4.27 0.66
CA LEU A 216 -2.28 -3.42 -0.12
C LEU A 216 -1.68 -3.06 -1.49
N HIS A 217 -0.37 -2.86 -1.57
CA HIS A 217 0.31 -2.62 -2.84
C HIS A 217 0.17 -3.82 -3.79
N LEU A 218 0.39 -5.04 -3.30
CA LEU A 218 0.16 -6.26 -4.09
C LEU A 218 -1.28 -6.35 -4.56
N LYS A 219 -2.25 -6.09 -3.68
CA LYS A 219 -3.66 -6.02 -4.07
C LYS A 219 -3.90 -5.00 -5.18
N ASP A 220 -3.35 -3.80 -5.09
CA ASP A 220 -3.53 -2.77 -6.13
C ASP A 220 -2.95 -3.24 -7.49
N LEU A 221 -1.82 -3.94 -7.49
CA LEU A 221 -1.23 -4.52 -8.71
C LEU A 221 -2.12 -5.63 -9.30
N LEU A 222 -2.71 -6.49 -8.48
CA LEU A 222 -3.65 -7.53 -8.93
C LEU A 222 -4.94 -6.93 -9.53
N HIS A 223 -5.45 -5.84 -8.95
CA HIS A 223 -6.59 -5.11 -9.51
C HIS A 223 -6.24 -4.44 -10.85
N LEU A 224 -5.02 -3.89 -10.96
CA LEU A 224 -4.51 -3.33 -12.22
C LEU A 224 -4.42 -4.40 -13.30
N ASP A 225 -3.82 -5.56 -13.00
CA ASP A 225 -3.75 -6.72 -13.90
C ASP A 225 -5.14 -7.15 -14.37
N THR A 226 -6.08 -7.32 -13.43
CA THR A 226 -7.46 -7.68 -13.75
C THR A 226 -8.12 -6.67 -14.69
N ALA A 227 -7.93 -5.37 -14.45
CA ALA A 227 -8.48 -4.32 -15.30
C ALA A 227 -7.87 -4.35 -16.70
N LEU A 228 -6.54 -4.43 -16.83
CA LEU A 228 -5.85 -4.48 -18.12
C LEU A 228 -6.25 -5.71 -18.93
N ARG A 229 -6.44 -6.86 -18.27
CA ARG A 229 -6.91 -8.11 -18.89
C ARG A 229 -8.34 -8.01 -19.41
N GLN A 230 -9.25 -7.43 -18.62
CA GLN A 230 -10.62 -7.16 -19.09
C GLN A 230 -10.64 -6.21 -20.29
N GLU A 231 -9.81 -5.17 -20.26
CA GLU A 231 -9.69 -4.23 -21.36
C GLU A 231 -9.09 -4.87 -22.61
N LYS A 232 -8.10 -5.75 -22.46
CA LYS A 232 -7.57 -6.58 -23.55
C LYS A 232 -8.67 -7.39 -24.21
N HIS A 233 -9.54 -8.04 -23.44
CA HIS A 233 -10.69 -8.77 -23.99
C HIS A 233 -11.65 -7.85 -24.75
N MET A 234 -11.95 -6.66 -24.20
CA MET A 234 -12.80 -5.67 -24.88
C MET A 234 -12.17 -5.18 -26.20
N MET A 235 -10.89 -4.80 -26.18
CA MET A 235 -10.14 -4.35 -27.35
C MET A 235 -10.09 -5.46 -28.41
N PHE A 236 -9.77 -6.69 -28.01
CA PHE A 236 -9.78 -7.85 -28.90
C PHE A 236 -11.14 -8.02 -29.58
N MET A 237 -12.25 -7.95 -28.84
CA MET A 237 -13.58 -8.10 -29.43
C MET A 237 -13.89 -6.98 -30.44
N GLN A 238 -13.48 -5.75 -30.18
CA GLN A 238 -13.68 -4.65 -31.13
C GLN A 238 -12.78 -4.78 -32.37
N ILE A 239 -11.52 -5.18 -32.19
CA ILE A 239 -10.60 -5.46 -33.30
C ILE A 239 -11.15 -6.57 -34.17
N PHE A 240 -11.60 -7.65 -33.56
CA PHE A 240 -12.17 -8.79 -34.26
C PHE A 240 -13.43 -8.41 -35.04
N LYS A 241 -14.34 -7.62 -34.44
CA LYS A 241 -15.51 -7.05 -35.12
C LYS A 241 -15.12 -6.25 -36.37
N MET A 242 -14.12 -5.37 -36.27
CA MET A 242 -13.63 -4.58 -37.40
C MET A 242 -13.00 -5.47 -38.49
N CYS A 243 -12.14 -6.41 -38.11
CA CYS A 243 -11.52 -7.36 -39.05
C CYS A 243 -12.58 -8.18 -39.81
N LEU A 244 -13.64 -8.62 -39.13
CA LEU A 244 -14.73 -9.37 -39.76
C LEU A 244 -15.53 -8.49 -40.74
N LEU A 245 -15.79 -7.22 -40.40
CA LEU A 245 -16.48 -6.27 -41.29
C LEU A 245 -15.67 -5.95 -42.55
N ASP A 246 -14.35 -5.87 -42.44
CA ASP A 246 -13.45 -5.63 -43.57
C ASP A 246 -13.46 -6.80 -44.58
N LEU A 247 -13.69 -8.02 -44.11
CA LEU A 247 -13.51 -9.26 -44.89
C LEU A 247 -14.82 -9.95 -45.32
N LEU A 248 -15.91 -9.76 -44.58
CA LEU A 248 -17.22 -10.36 -44.85
C LEU A 248 -18.20 -9.30 -45.38
N PRO A 249 -18.86 -9.54 -46.53
CA PRO A 249 -19.85 -8.60 -47.04
C PRO A 249 -21.07 -8.51 -46.11
N LYS A 250 -21.61 -7.28 -45.94
CA LYS A 250 -22.81 -6.92 -45.13
C LYS A 250 -24.11 -7.71 -45.42
N LYS A 251 -24.10 -8.69 -46.32
CA LYS A 251 -25.27 -9.50 -46.70
C LYS A 251 -25.47 -10.74 -45.83
N ASN A 252 -24.53 -11.05 -44.93
CA ASN A 252 -24.53 -12.26 -44.10
C ASN A 252 -24.50 -11.93 -42.59
N ASP A 253 -25.43 -11.07 -42.15
CA ASP A 253 -25.50 -10.63 -40.75
C ASP A 253 -25.66 -11.80 -39.78
N GLU A 254 -26.39 -12.86 -40.14
CA GLU A 254 -26.54 -14.04 -39.28
C GLU A 254 -25.21 -14.80 -39.04
N LEU A 255 -24.37 -14.94 -40.07
CA LEU A 255 -23.06 -15.60 -39.92
C LEU A 255 -22.11 -14.73 -39.11
N TYR A 256 -22.12 -13.43 -39.34
CA TYR A 256 -21.34 -12.45 -38.59
C TYR A 256 -21.67 -12.52 -37.09
N GLN A 257 -22.96 -12.47 -36.74
CA GLN A 257 -23.42 -12.55 -35.35
C GLN A 257 -23.05 -13.89 -34.71
N LYS A 258 -23.19 -15.02 -35.43
CA LYS A 258 -22.80 -16.35 -34.92
C LYS A 258 -21.30 -16.45 -34.61
N ILE A 259 -20.43 -15.90 -35.46
CA ILE A 259 -18.98 -15.89 -35.24
C ILE A 259 -18.64 -15.07 -33.98
N LEU A 260 -19.19 -13.85 -33.89
CA LEU A 260 -18.95 -12.98 -32.75
C LEU A 260 -19.48 -13.56 -31.45
N SER A 261 -20.71 -14.08 -31.44
CA SER A 261 -21.32 -14.65 -30.23
C SER A 261 -20.53 -15.83 -29.69
N LYS A 262 -19.93 -16.64 -30.59
CA LYS A 262 -19.08 -17.73 -30.14
C LYS A 262 -17.79 -17.19 -29.52
N GLN A 263 -17.13 -16.25 -30.18
CA GLN A 263 -15.89 -15.69 -29.66
C GLN A 263 -16.09 -15.00 -28.30
N GLU A 264 -17.20 -14.28 -28.14
CA GLU A 264 -17.58 -13.65 -26.88
C GLU A 264 -17.80 -14.69 -25.77
N LYS A 265 -18.49 -15.79 -26.10
CA LYS A 265 -18.70 -16.91 -25.17
C LYS A 265 -17.38 -17.60 -24.79
N ASP A 266 -16.50 -17.87 -25.76
CA ASP A 266 -15.22 -18.54 -25.52
C ASP A 266 -14.31 -17.69 -24.60
N LEU A 267 -14.35 -16.36 -24.71
CA LEU A 267 -13.66 -15.44 -23.80
C LEU A 267 -14.31 -15.39 -22.41
N GLU A 268 -15.64 -15.40 -22.34
CA GLU A 268 -16.36 -15.42 -21.07
C GLU A 268 -16.08 -16.71 -20.30
N GLU A 269 -16.02 -17.86 -20.98
CA GLU A 269 -15.63 -19.14 -20.40
C GLU A 269 -14.17 -19.14 -19.91
N LEU A 270 -13.26 -18.51 -20.66
CA LEU A 270 -11.86 -18.36 -20.26
C LEU A 270 -11.71 -17.51 -18.98
N GLU A 271 -12.44 -16.39 -18.92
CA GLU A 271 -12.46 -15.50 -17.73
C GLU A 271 -13.05 -16.21 -16.51
N LYS A 272 -14.22 -16.86 -16.68
CA LYS A 272 -14.86 -17.65 -15.61
C LYS A 272 -13.94 -18.77 -15.13
N GLY A 273 -13.25 -19.43 -16.05
CA GLY A 273 -12.28 -20.48 -15.73
C GLY A 273 -11.16 -19.98 -14.82
N LEU A 274 -10.63 -18.77 -15.07
CA LEU A 274 -9.63 -18.17 -14.18
C LEU A 274 -10.25 -17.80 -12.82
N GLN A 275 -11.38 -17.11 -12.80
CA GLN A 275 -12.03 -16.67 -11.55
C GLN A 275 -12.34 -17.85 -10.62
N VAL A 276 -12.77 -18.99 -11.16
CA VAL A 276 -12.99 -20.22 -10.38
C VAL A 276 -11.70 -20.76 -9.79
N LYS A 277 -10.60 -20.81 -10.57
CA LYS A 277 -9.29 -21.26 -10.08
C LYS A 277 -8.77 -20.33 -8.96
N LEU A 278 -8.89 -19.02 -9.15
CA LEU A 278 -8.49 -18.02 -8.16
C LEU A 278 -9.31 -18.13 -6.87
N SER A 279 -10.62 -18.32 -6.96
CA SER A 279 -11.51 -18.49 -5.80
C SER A 279 -11.21 -19.77 -5.02
N ASN A 280 -10.88 -20.87 -5.72
CA ASN A 280 -10.50 -22.14 -5.08
C ASN A 280 -9.18 -22.04 -4.31
N THR A 281 -8.25 -21.23 -4.82
CA THR A 281 -7.01 -20.89 -4.11
C THR A 281 -7.30 -20.06 -2.86
N GLU A 282 -8.21 -19.09 -2.91
CA GLU A 282 -8.58 -18.28 -1.74
C GLU A 282 -9.24 -19.09 -0.61
N MET A 283 -10.07 -20.09 -0.94
CA MET A 283 -10.68 -20.99 0.04
C MET A 283 -9.71 -22.02 0.64
N SER A 284 -8.54 -22.22 0.04
CA SER A 284 -7.54 -23.20 0.48
C SER A 284 -6.50 -22.62 1.46
N GLY A 285 -6.48 -21.29 1.66
CA GLY A 285 -5.70 -20.62 2.69
C GLY A 285 -6.44 -20.62 4.03
N ALA A 286 -5.73 -20.77 5.15
CA ALA A 286 -6.30 -20.76 6.49
C ALA A 286 -7.33 -19.62 6.66
N GLY A 287 -8.60 -20.02 6.78
CA GLY A 287 -9.77 -19.14 6.78
C GLY A 287 -9.80 -18.17 7.94
N ASP A 288 -10.49 -17.04 7.72
CA ASP A 288 -10.96 -16.04 8.69
C ASP A 288 -10.00 -15.56 9.79
N SER A 289 -8.69 -15.82 9.65
CA SER A 289 -7.69 -15.28 10.53
C SER A 289 -7.52 -13.78 10.26
N GLU A 290 -7.61 -12.99 11.33
CA GLU A 290 -7.29 -11.56 11.33
C GLU A 290 -5.82 -11.31 10.92
N TYR A 291 -4.96 -12.31 11.10
CA TYR A 291 -3.53 -12.25 10.75
C TYR A 291 -3.19 -13.17 9.58
N ILE A 292 -2.21 -12.77 8.77
CA ILE A 292 -1.67 -13.56 7.66
C ILE A 292 -0.16 -13.66 7.79
N THR A 293 0.42 -14.80 7.38
CA THR A 293 1.89 -14.96 7.34
C THR A 293 2.45 -14.47 6.01
N LEU A 294 3.72 -14.04 6.01
CA LEU A 294 4.39 -13.69 4.76
C LEU A 294 4.52 -14.90 3.80
N ALA A 295 4.74 -16.10 4.34
CA ALA A 295 4.74 -17.34 3.56
C ALA A 295 3.42 -17.57 2.81
N ASP A 296 2.28 -17.30 3.46
CA ASP A 296 0.96 -17.45 2.83
C ASP A 296 0.77 -16.46 1.69
N VAL A 297 1.23 -15.21 1.86
CA VAL A 297 1.19 -14.18 0.81
C VAL A 297 2.04 -14.60 -0.38
N GLU A 298 3.31 -14.98 -0.15
CA GLU A 298 4.21 -15.40 -1.24
C GLU A 298 3.65 -16.61 -1.99
N LYS A 299 3.12 -17.60 -1.25
CA LYS A 299 2.48 -18.77 -1.85
C LYS A 299 1.27 -18.37 -2.70
N LYS A 300 0.40 -17.48 -2.19
CA LYS A 300 -0.78 -17.00 -2.93
C LYS A 300 -0.38 -16.26 -4.21
N GLU A 301 0.62 -15.36 -4.14
CA GLU A 301 1.12 -14.64 -5.32
C GLU A 301 1.74 -15.57 -6.35
N ARG A 302 2.48 -16.60 -5.91
CA ARG A 302 3.05 -17.61 -6.81
C ARG A 302 1.95 -18.38 -7.53
N GLU A 303 0.97 -18.90 -6.79
CA GLU A 303 -0.17 -19.63 -7.36
C GLU A 303 -1.00 -18.74 -8.30
N TYR A 304 -1.21 -17.47 -7.95
CA TYR A 304 -1.87 -16.49 -8.82
C TYR A 304 -1.10 -16.32 -10.14
N SER A 305 0.22 -16.14 -10.06
CA SER A 305 1.07 -15.93 -11.25
C SER A 305 1.06 -17.14 -12.19
N GLU A 306 1.09 -18.36 -11.65
CA GLU A 306 1.01 -19.59 -12.44
C GLU A 306 -0.34 -19.68 -13.18
N GLN A 307 -1.44 -19.41 -12.49
CA GLN A 307 -2.78 -19.40 -13.09
C GLN A 307 -2.94 -18.32 -14.17
N LEU A 308 -2.31 -17.15 -13.98
CA LEU A 308 -2.32 -16.07 -14.95
C LEU A 308 -1.55 -16.45 -16.22
N ILE A 309 -0.37 -17.07 -16.09
CA ILE A 309 0.41 -17.54 -17.24
C ILE A 309 -0.39 -18.55 -18.07
N ASP A 310 -1.01 -19.54 -17.41
CA ASP A 310 -1.88 -20.52 -18.06
C ASP A 310 -3.06 -19.84 -18.80
N ASN A 311 -3.66 -18.82 -18.18
CA ASN A 311 -4.77 -18.07 -18.76
C ASN A 311 -4.34 -17.27 -20.00
N MET A 312 -3.18 -16.62 -19.93
CA MET A 312 -2.60 -15.90 -21.07
C MET A 312 -2.27 -16.85 -22.23
N GLU A 313 -1.70 -18.02 -21.95
CA GLU A 313 -1.43 -19.03 -22.98
C GLU A 313 -2.74 -19.52 -23.62
N ALA A 314 -3.77 -19.78 -22.82
CA ALA A 314 -5.08 -20.19 -23.30
C ALA A 314 -5.75 -19.11 -24.17
N PHE A 315 -5.65 -17.82 -23.81
CA PHE A 315 -6.13 -16.70 -24.63
C PHE A 315 -5.48 -16.70 -26.02
N TRP A 316 -4.15 -16.82 -26.09
CA TRP A 316 -3.44 -16.81 -27.37
C TRP A 316 -3.74 -18.06 -28.21
N LYS A 317 -3.85 -19.24 -27.58
CA LYS A 317 -4.34 -20.45 -28.26
C LYS A 317 -5.75 -20.28 -28.83
N GLN A 318 -6.66 -19.64 -28.09
CA GLN A 318 -8.00 -19.33 -28.61
C GLN A 318 -7.91 -18.44 -29.85
N MET A 319 -7.06 -17.40 -29.84
CA MET A 319 -6.85 -16.52 -30.98
C MET A 319 -6.29 -17.27 -32.20
N GLU A 320 -5.28 -18.13 -32.03
CA GLU A 320 -4.73 -18.95 -33.12
C GLU A 320 -5.78 -19.89 -33.72
N ASN A 321 -6.66 -20.45 -32.89
CA ASN A 321 -7.73 -21.36 -33.31
C ASN A 321 -8.87 -20.69 -34.10
N ILE A 322 -8.95 -19.36 -34.15
CA ILE A 322 -9.94 -18.62 -34.94
C ILE A 322 -9.84 -19.02 -36.42
N GLN A 323 -8.64 -19.21 -36.96
CA GLN A 323 -8.47 -19.60 -38.36
C GLN A 323 -9.15 -20.93 -38.68
N HIS A 324 -8.87 -21.95 -37.85
CA HIS A 324 -9.48 -23.28 -37.98
C HIS A 324 -11.00 -23.19 -37.88
N PHE A 325 -11.49 -22.44 -36.90
CA PHE A 325 -12.91 -22.23 -36.71
C PHE A 325 -13.60 -21.58 -37.92
N LEU A 326 -13.00 -20.54 -38.50
CA LEU A 326 -13.54 -19.85 -39.68
C LEU A 326 -13.60 -20.76 -40.91
N VAL A 327 -12.57 -21.58 -41.13
CA VAL A 327 -12.47 -22.49 -42.28
C VAL A 327 -13.40 -23.71 -42.10
N ASP A 328 -13.32 -24.37 -40.96
CA ASP A 328 -13.96 -25.68 -40.75
C ASP A 328 -15.45 -25.54 -40.44
N GLN A 329 -15.82 -24.60 -39.55
CA GLN A 329 -17.20 -24.44 -39.09
C GLN A 329 -17.98 -23.43 -39.93
N PHE A 330 -17.35 -22.33 -40.36
CA PHE A 330 -18.02 -21.24 -41.08
C PHE A 330 -17.77 -21.25 -42.58
N LYS A 331 -17.02 -22.24 -43.09
CA LYS A 331 -16.74 -22.45 -44.51
C LYS A 331 -16.15 -21.20 -45.20
N CYS A 332 -15.40 -20.39 -44.46
CA CYS A 332 -14.64 -19.28 -45.03
C CYS A 332 -13.51 -19.82 -45.90
N SER A 333 -13.21 -19.14 -47.01
CA SER A 333 -12.04 -19.49 -47.83
C SER A 333 -10.76 -19.35 -47.02
N SER A 334 -9.85 -20.32 -47.13
CA SER A 334 -8.56 -20.35 -46.41
C SER A 334 -7.74 -19.06 -46.59
N SER A 335 -7.75 -18.46 -47.79
CA SER A 335 -7.06 -17.18 -48.06
C SER A 335 -7.61 -16.02 -47.23
N LYS A 336 -8.95 -15.87 -47.18
CA LYS A 336 -9.60 -14.85 -46.35
C LYS A 336 -9.40 -15.07 -44.86
N ALA A 337 -9.45 -16.33 -44.39
CA ALA A 337 -9.19 -16.65 -42.98
C ALA A 337 -7.74 -16.31 -42.59
N ARG A 338 -6.77 -16.60 -43.46
CA ARG A 338 -5.36 -16.21 -43.24
C ARG A 338 -5.17 -14.69 -43.25
N GLN A 339 -5.81 -13.99 -44.17
CA GLN A 339 -5.78 -12.53 -44.21
C GLN A 339 -6.38 -11.92 -42.94
N LEU A 340 -7.51 -12.47 -42.46
CA LEU A 340 -8.12 -12.07 -41.19
C LEU A 340 -7.13 -12.18 -40.04
N MET A 341 -6.51 -13.35 -39.91
CA MET A 341 -5.55 -13.60 -38.83
C MET A 341 -4.36 -12.65 -38.88
N MET A 342 -3.81 -12.40 -40.06
CA MET A 342 -2.69 -11.46 -40.20
C MET A 342 -3.06 -10.05 -39.72
N THR A 343 -4.20 -9.52 -40.18
CA THR A 343 -4.68 -8.20 -39.76
C THR A 343 -5.09 -8.15 -38.28
N LEU A 344 -5.68 -9.23 -37.76
CA LEU A 344 -6.03 -9.36 -36.34
C LEU A 344 -4.76 -9.32 -35.48
N THR A 345 -3.72 -10.08 -35.84
CA THR A 345 -2.44 -10.09 -35.13
C THR A 345 -1.75 -8.73 -35.15
N GLU A 346 -1.68 -8.07 -36.31
CA GLU A 346 -1.10 -6.72 -36.42
C GLU A 346 -1.80 -5.70 -35.50
N ARG A 347 -3.14 -5.71 -35.50
CA ARG A 347 -3.93 -4.81 -34.65
C ARG A 347 -3.84 -5.18 -33.16
N MET A 348 -3.72 -6.46 -32.82
CA MET A 348 -3.50 -6.92 -31.45
C MET A 348 -2.11 -6.55 -30.93
N ILE A 349 -1.07 -6.55 -31.77
CA ILE A 349 0.26 -6.05 -31.39
C ILE A 349 0.19 -4.56 -31.02
N ALA A 350 -0.54 -3.75 -31.81
CA ALA A 350 -0.73 -2.34 -31.50
C ALA A 350 -1.52 -2.14 -30.19
N ALA A 351 -2.56 -2.95 -29.95
CA ALA A 351 -3.33 -2.92 -28.71
C ALA A 351 -2.48 -3.32 -27.49
N GLU A 352 -1.66 -4.37 -27.61
CA GLU A 352 -0.74 -4.80 -26.55
C GLU A 352 0.27 -3.69 -26.21
N GLY A 353 0.81 -3.00 -27.23
CA GLY A 353 1.70 -1.86 -27.01
C GLY A 353 1.06 -0.76 -26.15
N LEU A 354 -0.19 -0.39 -26.45
CA LEU A 354 -0.94 0.59 -25.64
C LEU A 354 -1.18 0.10 -24.20
N LEU A 355 -1.51 -1.18 -24.04
CA LEU A 355 -1.73 -1.77 -22.71
C LEU A 355 -0.43 -1.85 -21.90
N CYS A 356 0.69 -2.18 -22.53
CA CYS A 356 2.02 -2.17 -21.90
C CYS A 356 2.41 -0.77 -21.43
N ASP A 357 2.29 0.25 -22.29
CA ASP A 357 2.57 1.65 -21.91
C ASP A 357 1.72 2.09 -20.70
N SER A 358 0.43 1.71 -20.71
CA SER A 358 -0.48 1.96 -19.60
C SER A 358 -0.12 1.17 -18.34
N GLN A 359 0.34 -0.06 -18.47
CA GLN A 359 0.76 -0.91 -17.35
C GLN A 359 1.97 -0.30 -16.64
N GLU A 360 2.99 0.14 -17.39
CA GLU A 360 4.18 0.78 -16.83
C GLU A 360 3.83 2.07 -16.07
N LEU A 361 3.03 2.95 -16.69
CA LEU A 361 2.63 4.21 -16.07
C LEU A 361 1.79 3.98 -14.80
N GLN A 362 0.88 3.02 -14.82
CA GLN A 362 0.02 2.74 -13.67
C GLN A 362 0.72 1.95 -12.57
N ALA A 363 1.69 1.09 -12.90
CA ALA A 363 2.53 0.47 -11.88
C ALA A 363 3.34 1.53 -11.10
N LEU A 364 3.82 2.57 -11.78
CA LEU A 364 4.46 3.72 -11.14
C LEU A 364 3.49 4.53 -10.27
N ASP A 365 2.27 4.78 -10.74
CA ASP A 365 1.22 5.43 -9.93
C ASP A 365 0.87 4.61 -8.68
N VAL A 366 0.71 3.30 -8.81
CA VAL A 366 0.48 2.38 -7.68
C VAL A 366 1.62 2.47 -6.67
N LEU A 367 2.88 2.52 -7.12
CA LEU A 367 4.03 2.71 -6.24
C LEU A 367 4.01 4.07 -5.53
N GLU A 368 3.71 5.16 -6.24
CA GLU A 368 3.60 6.51 -5.65
C GLU A 368 2.50 6.55 -4.57
N ARG A 369 1.34 5.95 -4.85
CA ARG A 369 0.25 5.85 -3.88
C ARG A 369 0.65 5.01 -2.66
N THR A 370 1.37 3.92 -2.85
CA THR A 370 1.93 3.12 -1.74
C THR A 370 2.87 3.93 -0.86
N MET A 371 3.76 4.73 -1.46
CA MET A 371 4.63 5.64 -0.71
C MET A 371 3.83 6.71 0.05
N GLY A 372 2.79 7.27 -0.57
CA GLY A 372 1.87 8.20 0.08
C GLY A 372 1.17 7.57 1.28
N ARG A 373 0.67 6.34 1.14
CA ARG A 373 0.06 5.55 2.23
C ARG A 373 1.05 5.32 3.38
N ALA A 374 2.30 4.95 3.07
CA ALA A 374 3.34 4.77 4.08
C ALA A 374 3.63 6.08 4.83
N HIS A 375 3.72 7.20 4.11
CA HIS A 375 3.90 8.49 4.75
C HIS A 375 2.73 8.86 5.67
N MET A 376 1.49 8.72 5.19
CA MET A 376 0.29 9.00 5.98
C MET A 376 0.20 8.14 7.24
N ALA A 377 0.46 6.83 7.12
CA ALA A 377 0.49 5.92 8.26
C ALA A 377 1.58 6.32 9.27
N LYS A 378 2.77 6.72 8.79
CA LYS A 378 3.85 7.18 9.67
C LYS A 378 3.49 8.47 10.42
N VAL A 379 2.78 9.39 9.77
CA VAL A 379 2.28 10.61 10.42
C VAL A 379 1.30 10.26 11.55
N ILE A 380 0.38 9.32 11.33
CA ILE A 380 -0.54 8.86 12.38
C ILE A 380 0.21 8.20 13.54
N GLU A 381 1.19 7.34 13.25
CA GLU A 381 2.03 6.71 14.26
C GLU A 381 2.75 7.77 15.13
N LEU A 382 3.36 8.77 14.50
CA LEU A 382 4.02 9.88 15.19
C LEU A 382 3.05 10.68 16.06
N LEU A 383 1.85 10.98 15.55
CA LEU A 383 0.82 11.69 16.33
C LEU A 383 0.38 10.89 17.57
N ARG A 384 0.27 9.57 17.45
CA ARG A 384 -0.07 8.70 18.59
C ARG A 384 1.05 8.67 19.62
N LEU A 385 2.30 8.56 19.17
CA LEU A 385 3.48 8.63 20.05
C LEU A 385 3.58 10.01 20.73
N GLN A 386 3.25 11.08 20.01
CA GLN A 386 3.24 12.43 20.57
C GLN A 386 2.26 12.58 21.74
N VAL A 387 1.05 11.99 21.64
CA VAL A 387 0.09 11.97 22.76
C VAL A 387 0.68 11.28 24.00
N GLN A 388 1.40 10.16 23.80
CA GLN A 388 2.06 9.43 24.88
C GLN A 388 3.25 10.18 25.48
N GLU A 389 4.06 10.83 24.66
CA GLU A 389 5.20 11.62 25.14
C GLU A 389 4.75 12.90 25.85
N GLU A 390 3.71 13.59 25.37
CA GLU A 390 3.16 14.77 26.05
C GLU A 390 2.69 14.43 27.46
N THR A 391 1.95 13.33 27.60
CA THR A 391 1.47 12.86 28.91
C THR A 391 2.64 12.45 29.82
N ARG A 392 3.68 11.81 29.29
CA ARG A 392 4.90 11.47 30.04
C ARG A 392 5.67 12.71 30.51
N CYS A 393 5.82 13.72 29.65
CA CYS A 393 6.45 14.99 29.99
C CYS A 393 5.70 15.71 31.11
N ARG A 394 4.36 15.70 31.08
CA ARG A 394 3.53 16.28 32.15
C ARG A 394 3.74 15.58 33.48
N LEU A 395 3.76 14.24 33.50
CA LEU A 395 4.04 13.47 34.72
C LEU A 395 5.43 13.78 35.30
N ALA A 396 6.44 13.92 34.44
CA ALA A 396 7.80 14.30 34.86
C ALA A 396 7.84 15.72 35.44
N ALA A 397 7.13 16.68 34.85
CA ALA A 397 7.03 18.05 35.37
C ALA A 397 6.34 18.09 36.74
N ILE A 398 5.25 17.34 36.93
CA ILE A 398 4.56 17.21 38.21
C ILE A 398 5.50 16.59 39.25
N ALA A 399 6.20 15.52 38.89
CA ALA A 399 7.13 14.85 39.79
C ALA A 399 8.24 15.78 40.27
N HIS A 400 8.82 16.56 39.35
CA HIS A 400 9.83 17.55 39.70
C HIS A 400 9.26 18.68 40.59
N GLY A 401 8.05 19.17 40.31
CA GLY A 401 7.38 20.15 41.16
C GLY A 401 7.15 19.63 42.59
N LEU A 402 6.73 18.37 42.74
CA LEU A 402 6.56 17.73 44.04
C LEU A 402 7.90 17.55 44.79
N GLU A 403 8.99 17.27 44.07
CA GLU A 403 10.34 17.20 44.64
C GLU A 403 10.80 18.56 45.18
N LEU A 404 10.59 19.64 44.42
CA LEU A 404 10.93 21.00 44.86
C LEU A 404 10.14 21.37 46.12
N LEU A 405 8.84 21.13 46.14
CA LEU A 405 7.99 21.38 47.31
C LEU A 405 8.40 20.56 48.54
N ALA A 406 8.84 19.32 48.35
CA ALA A 406 9.38 18.50 49.42
C ALA A 406 10.74 19.03 49.93
N GLY A 407 11.63 19.47 49.02
CA GLY A 407 12.92 20.09 49.36
C GLY A 407 12.79 21.42 50.11
N GLU A 408 11.74 22.20 49.81
CA GLU A 408 11.39 23.43 50.53
C GLU A 408 10.69 23.18 51.88
N GLY A 409 10.43 21.92 52.23
CA GLY A 409 9.73 21.54 53.46
C GLY A 409 8.22 21.83 53.45
N LYS A 410 7.65 22.19 52.29
CA LYS A 410 6.21 22.45 52.12
C LYS A 410 5.39 21.16 52.01
N LEU A 411 6.02 20.06 51.59
CA LEU A 411 5.45 18.72 51.57
C LEU A 411 6.32 17.75 52.36
N SER A 412 5.69 16.85 53.12
CA SER A 412 6.41 15.72 53.72
C SER A 412 6.77 14.69 52.65
N GLY A 413 7.84 13.91 52.88
CA GLY A 413 8.22 12.82 51.97
C GLY A 413 7.09 11.80 51.74
N ARG A 414 6.29 11.52 52.76
CA ARG A 414 5.11 10.64 52.64
C ARG A 414 4.03 11.24 51.72
N GLN A 415 3.72 12.53 51.89
CA GLN A 415 2.74 13.21 51.02
C GLN A 415 3.22 13.28 49.58
N LYS A 416 4.52 13.51 49.34
CA LYS A 416 5.12 13.47 48.01
C LYS A 416 4.88 12.11 47.34
N GLU A 417 5.23 11.01 48.00
CA GLU A 417 5.06 9.66 47.45
C GLU A 417 3.58 9.30 47.21
N GLU A 418 2.68 9.69 48.13
CA GLU A 418 1.23 9.52 47.95
C GLU A 418 0.69 10.30 46.74
N LEU A 419 1.12 11.56 46.54
CA LEU A 419 0.75 12.38 45.37
C LEU A 419 1.33 11.80 44.07
N LEU A 420 2.60 11.38 44.07
CA LEU A 420 3.25 10.77 42.91
C LEU A 420 2.56 9.49 42.48
N THR A 421 2.29 8.59 43.42
CA THR A 421 1.61 7.32 43.13
C THR A 421 0.19 7.55 42.59
N GLN A 422 -0.54 8.51 43.14
CA GLN A 422 -1.85 8.91 42.61
C GLN A 422 -1.75 9.44 41.18
N GLN A 423 -0.80 10.33 40.89
CA GLN A 423 -0.59 10.90 39.55
C GLN A 423 -0.15 9.84 38.52
N HIS A 424 0.72 8.91 38.91
CA HIS A 424 1.09 7.77 38.05
C HIS A 424 -0.13 6.90 37.72
N LYS A 425 -0.98 6.63 38.71
CA LYS A 425 -2.21 5.85 38.50
C LYS A 425 -3.16 6.55 37.54
N ASP A 426 -3.41 7.85 37.76
CA ASP A 426 -4.31 8.64 36.92
C ASP A 426 -3.78 8.74 35.47
N PHE A 427 -2.47 8.93 35.32
CA PHE A 427 -1.78 8.91 34.02
C PHE A 427 -2.01 7.59 33.26
N TRP A 428 -1.73 6.46 33.90
CA TRP A 428 -1.84 5.16 33.22
C TRP A 428 -3.29 4.86 32.83
N GLN A 429 -4.25 5.24 33.68
CA GLN A 429 -5.67 5.10 33.38
C GLN A 429 -6.09 5.98 32.18
N GLU A 430 -5.61 7.22 32.11
CA GLU A 430 -5.90 8.13 31.00
C GLU A 430 -5.30 7.62 29.67
N ALA A 431 -4.05 7.15 29.68
CA ALA A 431 -3.38 6.58 28.52
C ALA A 431 -4.10 5.33 27.98
N GLU A 432 -4.54 4.45 28.88
CA GLU A 432 -5.31 3.26 28.52
C GLU A 432 -6.71 3.61 27.98
N CYS A 433 -7.37 4.61 28.57
CA CYS A 433 -8.63 5.15 28.05
C CYS A 433 -8.46 5.73 26.64
N PHE A 434 -7.38 6.49 26.38
CA PHE A 434 -7.09 7.01 25.05
C PHE A 434 -6.89 5.89 24.02
N SER A 435 -6.06 4.88 24.30
CA SER A 435 -5.85 3.76 23.38
C SER A 435 -7.17 3.04 23.06
N ARG A 436 -7.99 2.75 24.08
CA ARG A 436 -9.32 2.14 23.87
C ARG A 436 -10.25 3.02 23.03
N GLU A 437 -10.34 4.31 23.32
CA GLU A 437 -11.17 5.25 22.55
C GLU A 437 -10.70 5.38 21.11
N PHE A 438 -9.38 5.43 20.89
CA PHE A 438 -8.78 5.50 19.56
C PHE A 438 -9.13 4.27 18.74
N VAL A 439 -8.92 3.07 19.28
CA VAL A 439 -9.26 1.81 18.59
C VAL A 439 -10.76 1.75 18.28
N GLN A 440 -11.62 2.13 19.23
CA GLN A 440 -13.07 2.07 19.03
C GLN A 440 -13.54 3.08 17.96
N ARG A 441 -13.16 4.35 18.08
CA ARG A 441 -13.54 5.40 17.12
C ARG A 441 -12.89 5.17 15.75
N GLY A 442 -11.68 4.61 15.73
CA GLY A 442 -10.99 4.19 14.51
C GLY A 442 -11.78 3.12 13.76
N LYS A 443 -12.28 2.08 14.44
CA LYS A 443 -13.15 1.07 13.82
C LYS A 443 -14.42 1.66 13.21
N ASP A 444 -15.05 2.62 13.89
CA ASP A 444 -16.26 3.27 13.39
C ASP A 444 -15.97 4.15 12.16
N LEU A 445 -14.83 4.84 12.16
CA LEU A 445 -14.34 5.62 11.02
C LEU A 445 -14.02 4.73 9.81
N VAL A 446 -13.37 3.59 10.03
CA VAL A 446 -13.12 2.59 8.98
C VAL A 446 -14.42 2.13 8.34
N LYS A 447 -15.42 1.76 9.14
CA LYS A 447 -16.73 1.33 8.62
C LYS A 447 -17.40 2.43 7.78
N ALA A 448 -17.36 3.68 8.25
CA ALA A 448 -17.92 4.81 7.52
C ALA A 448 -17.18 5.06 6.19
N SER A 449 -15.86 4.98 6.21
CA SER A 449 -15.01 5.16 5.03
C SER A 449 -15.24 4.07 3.98
N LEU A 450 -15.29 2.80 4.41
CA LEU A 450 -15.61 1.67 3.53
C LEU A 450 -17.00 1.80 2.90
N ALA A 451 -18.01 2.20 3.69
CA ALA A 451 -19.36 2.42 3.16
C ALA A 451 -19.40 3.52 2.10
N HIS A 452 -18.72 4.63 2.35
CA HIS A 452 -18.61 5.74 1.39
C HIS A 452 -17.84 5.33 0.13
N GLN A 453 -16.76 4.56 0.27
CA GLN A 453 -15.99 4.02 -0.85
C GLN A 453 -16.84 3.09 -1.74
N VAL A 454 -17.60 2.18 -1.15
CA VAL A 454 -18.49 1.27 -1.89
C VAL A 454 -19.56 2.06 -2.65
N GLU A 455 -20.17 3.07 -2.03
CA GLU A 455 -21.15 3.92 -2.71
C GLU A 455 -20.54 4.70 -3.89
N GLY A 456 -19.37 5.32 -3.67
CA GLY A 456 -18.68 6.10 -4.69
C GLY A 456 -18.23 5.23 -5.87
N THR A 457 -17.65 4.07 -5.59
CA THR A 457 -17.19 3.12 -6.62
C THR A 457 -18.35 2.55 -7.43
N ALA A 458 -19.49 2.22 -6.81
CA ALA A 458 -20.68 1.76 -7.52
C ALA A 458 -21.22 2.83 -8.49
N LYS A 459 -21.34 4.09 -8.04
CA LYS A 459 -21.76 5.21 -8.88
C LYS A 459 -20.80 5.45 -10.05
N LEU A 460 -19.50 5.38 -9.78
CA LEU A 460 -18.48 5.57 -10.80
C LEU A 460 -18.51 4.45 -11.85
N THR A 461 -18.59 3.18 -11.41
CA THR A 461 -18.63 2.02 -12.32
C THR A 461 -19.82 2.11 -13.28
N LEU A 462 -21.01 2.45 -12.78
CA LEU A 462 -22.19 2.65 -13.62
C LEU A 462 -21.98 3.75 -14.67
N ALA A 463 -21.43 4.90 -14.26
CA ALA A 463 -21.12 5.99 -15.20
C ALA A 463 -20.07 5.59 -16.26
N GLN A 464 -19.08 4.77 -15.87
CA GLN A 464 -18.06 4.26 -16.77
C GLN A 464 -18.62 3.26 -17.78
N GLU A 465 -19.51 2.37 -17.35
CA GLU A 465 -20.22 1.44 -18.23
C GLU A 465 -21.07 2.20 -19.26
N GLU A 466 -21.85 3.18 -18.81
CA GLU A 466 -22.65 4.05 -19.70
C GLU A 466 -21.78 4.82 -20.71
N GLU A 467 -20.62 5.33 -20.28
CA GLU A 467 -19.67 5.99 -21.17
C GLU A 467 -19.10 5.02 -22.21
N ARG A 468 -18.72 3.80 -21.81
CA ARG A 468 -18.23 2.75 -22.72
C ARG A 468 -19.31 2.39 -23.74
N THR A 469 -20.54 2.14 -23.29
CA THR A 469 -21.65 1.79 -24.18
C THR A 469 -21.95 2.91 -25.18
N ARG A 470 -21.94 4.17 -24.74
CA ARG A 470 -22.12 5.34 -25.63
C ARG A 470 -20.98 5.45 -26.64
N PHE A 471 -19.73 5.35 -26.19
CA PHE A 471 -18.57 5.41 -27.07
C PHE A 471 -18.63 4.33 -28.16
N LEU A 472 -18.97 3.10 -27.78
CA LEU A 472 -19.10 1.98 -28.72
C LEU A 472 -20.29 2.14 -29.69
N ALA A 473 -21.39 2.77 -29.26
CA ALA A 473 -22.54 3.05 -30.12
C ALA A 473 -22.27 4.17 -31.13
N GLU A 474 -21.48 5.18 -30.74
CA GLU A 474 -21.10 6.32 -31.59
C GLU A 474 -19.95 5.99 -32.57
N ALA A 475 -19.19 4.94 -32.30
CA ALA A 475 -18.10 4.49 -33.15
C ALA A 475 -18.62 4.03 -34.53
N GLN A 476 -18.27 4.78 -35.58
CA GLN A 476 -18.67 4.39 -36.94
C GLN A 476 -17.88 3.16 -37.41
N PRO A 477 -18.54 2.17 -38.06
CA PRO A 477 -17.90 0.97 -38.61
C PRO A 477 -16.86 1.20 -39.72
N THR A 478 -16.64 2.46 -40.12
CA THR A 478 -15.70 2.86 -41.19
C THR A 478 -14.59 3.78 -40.67
N ALA A 479 -14.51 3.98 -39.35
CA ALA A 479 -13.45 4.75 -38.73
C ALA A 479 -12.10 4.01 -38.86
N ASP A 480 -11.04 4.80 -39.02
CA ASP A 480 -9.65 4.33 -39.00
C ASP A 480 -9.39 3.46 -37.74
N PRO A 481 -9.11 2.14 -37.88
CA PRO A 481 -9.00 1.22 -36.76
C PRO A 481 -7.94 1.63 -35.74
N GLU A 482 -6.82 2.21 -36.17
CA GLU A 482 -5.76 2.66 -35.27
C GLU A 482 -6.22 3.88 -34.45
N LYS A 483 -6.92 4.82 -35.07
CA LYS A 483 -7.50 5.97 -34.37
C LYS A 483 -8.58 5.56 -33.39
N PHE A 484 -9.42 4.59 -33.78
CA PHE A 484 -10.43 4.03 -32.89
C PHE A 484 -9.77 3.40 -31.65
N LEU A 485 -8.75 2.56 -31.83
CA LEU A 485 -8.06 1.90 -30.72
C LEU A 485 -7.43 2.90 -29.76
N LYS A 486 -6.76 3.94 -30.28
CA LYS A 486 -6.20 5.02 -29.45
C LYS A 486 -7.28 5.75 -28.67
N ALA A 487 -8.36 6.16 -29.34
CA ALA A 487 -9.46 6.87 -28.67
C ALA A 487 -10.16 6.01 -27.61
N PHE A 488 -10.34 4.70 -27.88
CA PHE A 488 -10.92 3.78 -26.91
C PHE A 488 -10.00 3.57 -25.70
N HIS A 489 -8.70 3.39 -25.95
CA HIS A 489 -7.70 3.30 -24.90
C HIS A 489 -7.65 4.55 -24.02
N GLU A 490 -7.71 5.75 -24.60
CA GLU A 490 -7.77 7.03 -23.85
C GLU A 490 -9.01 7.12 -22.94
N VAL A 491 -10.15 6.57 -23.36
CA VAL A 491 -11.34 6.47 -22.50
C VAL A 491 -11.08 5.55 -21.32
N LEU A 492 -10.55 4.36 -21.55
CA LEU A 492 -10.26 3.38 -20.51
C LEU A 492 -9.20 3.90 -19.52
N GLU A 493 -8.15 4.53 -20.02
CA GLU A 493 -7.11 5.18 -19.21
C GLU A 493 -7.70 6.25 -18.29
N ARG A 494 -8.52 7.15 -18.84
CA ARG A 494 -9.20 8.19 -18.06
C ARG A 494 -10.10 7.60 -16.97
N GLN A 495 -10.82 6.52 -17.27
CA GLN A 495 -11.68 5.85 -16.31
C GLN A 495 -10.89 5.25 -15.15
N ARG A 496 -9.73 4.64 -15.43
CA ARG A 496 -8.83 4.15 -14.38
C ARG A 496 -8.29 5.29 -13.51
N LEU A 497 -7.84 6.38 -14.13
CA LEU A 497 -7.37 7.56 -13.39
C LEU A 497 -8.46 8.12 -12.47
N LEU A 498 -9.72 8.20 -12.93
CA LEU A 498 -10.83 8.63 -12.09
C LEU A 498 -11.06 7.70 -10.89
N ARG A 499 -10.93 6.38 -11.09
CA ARG A 499 -11.06 5.40 -10.01
C ARG A 499 -9.94 5.55 -8.97
N CYS A 500 -8.68 5.67 -9.43
CA CYS A 500 -7.55 5.91 -8.55
C CYS A 500 -7.69 7.21 -7.75
N HIS A 501 -8.16 8.28 -8.39
CA HIS A 501 -8.43 9.55 -7.70
C HIS A 501 -9.50 9.42 -6.61
N LEU A 502 -10.60 8.71 -6.88
CA LEU A 502 -11.66 8.49 -5.89
C LEU A 502 -11.13 7.73 -4.66
N GLU A 503 -10.36 6.66 -4.88
CA GLU A 503 -9.75 5.89 -3.80
C GLU A 503 -8.77 6.72 -2.98
N GLU A 504 -8.00 7.58 -3.63
CA GLU A 504 -7.04 8.43 -2.95
C GLU A 504 -7.69 9.56 -2.14
N GLU A 505 -8.74 10.19 -2.69
CA GLU A 505 -9.53 11.17 -1.95
C GLU A 505 -10.12 10.55 -0.66
N GLU A 506 -10.55 9.29 -0.73
CA GLU A 506 -11.04 8.57 0.45
C GLU A 506 -9.91 8.27 1.45
N ASN A 507 -8.73 7.86 0.97
CA ASN A 507 -7.56 7.62 1.84
C ASN A 507 -7.11 8.89 2.57
N VAL A 508 -7.11 10.03 1.88
CA VAL A 508 -6.80 11.34 2.48
C VAL A 508 -7.86 11.71 3.51
N ARG A 509 -9.15 11.59 3.17
CA ARG A 509 -10.27 11.88 4.08
C ARG A 509 -10.20 11.03 5.35
N ALA A 510 -9.94 9.73 5.22
CA ALA A 510 -9.78 8.83 6.35
C ALA A 510 -8.59 9.25 7.23
N THR A 511 -7.46 9.61 6.61
CA THR A 511 -6.28 10.11 7.31
C THR A 511 -6.59 11.38 8.09
N GLU A 512 -7.22 12.38 7.47
CA GLU A 512 -7.62 13.63 8.11
C GLU A 512 -8.54 13.40 9.31
N ALA A 513 -9.49 12.46 9.18
CA ALA A 513 -10.40 12.12 10.26
C ALA A 513 -9.67 11.43 11.43
N VAL A 514 -8.68 10.56 11.16
CA VAL A 514 -7.83 9.96 12.22
C VAL A 514 -6.90 11.00 12.85
N VAL A 515 -6.33 11.92 12.07
CA VAL A 515 -5.57 13.06 12.60
C VAL A 515 -6.43 13.88 13.57
N ALA A 516 -7.69 14.16 13.20
CA ALA A 516 -8.61 14.90 14.06
C ALA A 516 -8.89 14.16 15.38
N LEU A 517 -8.98 12.83 15.37
CA LEU A 517 -9.11 12.02 16.59
C LEU A 517 -7.89 12.19 17.52
N CYS A 518 -6.66 12.11 16.98
CA CYS A 518 -5.44 12.34 17.75
C CYS A 518 -5.37 13.76 18.33
N GLN A 519 -5.73 14.78 17.53
CA GLN A 519 -5.73 16.17 17.97
C GLN A 519 -6.76 16.46 19.06
N GLN A 520 -7.95 15.85 19.00
CA GLN A 520 -8.96 15.96 20.05
C GLN A 520 -8.45 15.41 21.38
N ALA A 521 -7.72 14.29 21.35
CA ALA A 521 -7.10 13.74 22.54
C ALA A 521 -6.07 14.68 23.16
N MET A 522 -5.14 15.24 22.35
CA MET A 522 -4.17 16.23 22.86
C MET A 522 -4.87 17.44 23.48
N ARG A 523 -5.95 17.96 22.88
CA ARG A 523 -6.71 19.08 23.47
C ARG A 523 -7.32 18.75 24.82
N ARG A 524 -7.94 17.57 24.96
CA ARG A 524 -8.48 17.11 26.25
C ARG A 524 -7.39 17.04 27.33
N HIS A 525 -6.20 16.57 26.98
CA HIS A 525 -5.06 16.56 27.89
C HIS A 525 -4.64 17.98 28.32
N THR A 526 -4.61 18.95 27.39
CA THR A 526 -4.25 20.34 27.72
C THR A 526 -5.26 21.03 28.64
N ASP A 527 -6.54 20.69 28.55
CA ASP A 527 -7.59 21.31 29.35
C ASP A 527 -7.72 20.65 30.74
N ALA A 528 -7.55 19.33 30.84
CA ALA A 528 -7.45 18.63 32.14
C ALA A 528 -6.26 19.14 32.99
N GLY A 529 -5.18 19.59 32.34
CA GLY A 529 -4.04 20.21 33.02
C GLY A 529 -4.31 21.61 33.58
N LYS A 530 -5.33 22.33 33.08
CA LYS A 530 -5.72 23.65 33.60
C LYS A 530 -6.69 23.57 34.77
N GLU A 531 -7.46 22.48 34.88
CA GLU A 531 -8.37 22.26 36.01
C GLU A 531 -7.67 21.64 37.24
N ALA A 532 -6.47 21.08 37.05
CA ALA A 532 -5.64 20.51 38.11
C ALA A 532 -4.66 21.51 38.76
N VAL A 533 -4.61 22.76 38.28
CA VAL A 533 -3.80 23.89 38.79
C VAL A 533 -4.72 24.96 39.33
#